data_AF-A0A2E9QFF6-F1
#
_entry.id   AF-A0A2E9QFF6-F1
#
_cell.length_a   1.000
_cell.length_b   1.000
_cell.length_c   1.000
_cell.angle_alpha   90.00
_cell.angle_beta   90.00
_cell.angle_gamma   90.00
#
_symmetry.space_group_name_H-M   'P 1'
#
loop_
_entity.id
_entity.type
_entity.pdbx_description
1 polymer ?
#
loop_
_entity_poly.entity_id
_entity_poly.type
_entity_poly.pdbx_seq_one_letter_code
_entity_poly.pdbx_strand_id
1 'polypeptide(L)'
;MLTENPWLQVPEAIPMPDLDGRTPRILHGPLLGLILFLAFPVSAEEVPVIEVLLSSDSSIYEEGLAGLQSVVQGQTRVRYLEVLQAEHPDLGAYFNDIEASGAVVYVAFGRAAAQLAAENLRGTNVVFSMLNSPKQLNLKQGNLCGISMDIGPERFFNTLREVDPSARYVYAFYSTDQGRESALAGEYLDLQHGLLLEAVSVGPGESFASALERVKEKADAIYMVTDPLYDRENFQLLSDFARENGITLMTGYPALVRLGATFGISPDYTNLGISTGEMVNRILSRQSECSRELVKVPTQTAFYLNEDYARSQGLELSLAIRERARLAGLMKLGVDLYSEDKLNSARKIFEAILQKDKENRAAKSYRSLIIERLTGDQTRRYMARANEFMKTRRYLQARAEYARVLRLNPDYEGARKGLAEASRLQSELETNQARALSGAGKPFAAIRSYISALSIWPQNGRARAELANLRGQESARIPAYMQDGLREYNLRNYEQAIQRFQNVLLVNPGHKEATEYLRLSQQKQEAVRRLLERKKN
;
A
#
# COMPACT_ATOMS: atom_id res chain seq x y z
N MET A 1 -10.87 4.26 -29.88
CA MET A 1 -10.47 5.32 -30.83
C MET A 1 -10.34 6.61 -30.05
N LEU A 2 -9.13 6.86 -29.53
CA LEU A 2 -8.73 8.13 -28.91
C LEU A 2 -7.54 8.60 -29.72
N THR A 3 -7.67 9.75 -30.36
CA THR A 3 -6.75 10.30 -31.36
C THR A 3 -5.53 10.93 -30.70
N GLU A 4 -4.37 10.60 -31.27
CA GLU A 4 -3.03 11.02 -30.87
C GLU A 4 -2.84 12.55 -30.94
N ASN A 5 -2.04 13.07 -30.02
CA ASN A 5 -1.70 14.49 -29.88
C ASN A 5 -0.49 14.81 -30.78
N PRO A 6 -0.53 15.78 -31.72
CA PRO A 6 0.48 15.91 -32.78
C PRO A 6 1.81 16.58 -32.38
N TRP A 7 2.06 16.85 -31.09
CA TRP A 7 3.19 17.68 -30.66
C TRP A 7 4.44 16.91 -30.19
N LEU A 8 4.54 15.61 -30.50
CA LEU A 8 5.72 14.78 -30.23
C LEU A 8 6.36 14.32 -31.54
N GLN A 9 7.12 15.20 -32.19
CA GLN A 9 8.17 14.80 -33.11
C GLN A 9 9.52 15.26 -32.55
N VAL A 10 10.35 14.28 -32.20
CA VAL A 10 11.72 14.44 -31.73
C VAL A 10 12.59 14.80 -32.95
N PRO A 11 13.38 15.89 -32.94
CA PRO A 11 14.34 16.13 -34.02
C PRO A 11 15.60 15.27 -33.81
N GLU A 12 16.11 14.72 -34.91
CA GLU A 12 17.39 14.01 -35.03
C GLU A 12 18.58 14.86 -34.56
N ALA A 13 19.60 14.15 -34.04
CA ALA A 13 20.82 14.71 -33.49
C ALA A 13 21.66 15.46 -34.54
N ILE A 14 22.08 16.67 -34.19
CA ILE A 14 23.07 17.45 -34.96
C ILE A 14 24.48 17.07 -34.45
N PRO A 15 25.46 16.75 -35.32
CA PRO A 15 26.81 16.39 -34.88
C PRO A 15 27.60 17.62 -34.44
N MET A 16 28.40 17.45 -33.38
CA MET A 16 29.32 18.44 -32.81
C MET A 16 30.57 18.61 -33.69
N PRO A 17 31.14 19.82 -33.83
CA PRO A 17 32.45 20.00 -34.45
C PRO A 17 33.59 19.74 -33.45
N ASP A 18 34.65 19.10 -33.95
CA ASP A 18 35.95 18.93 -33.29
C ASP A 18 36.57 20.28 -32.90
N LEU A 19 37.11 20.35 -31.68
CA LEU A 19 37.99 21.43 -31.26
C LEU A 19 39.32 20.85 -30.83
N ASP A 20 40.22 20.79 -31.81
CA ASP A 20 41.65 20.58 -31.59
C ASP A 20 42.33 21.85 -31.05
N GLY A 21 43.16 21.61 -30.04
CA GLY A 21 44.27 22.38 -29.50
C GLY A 21 44.51 23.84 -29.93
N ARG A 22 44.62 24.71 -28.92
CA ARG A 22 45.82 25.55 -28.68
C ARG A 22 45.77 26.21 -27.29
N THR A 23 46.81 25.94 -26.52
CA THR A 23 47.14 26.60 -25.25
C THR A 23 47.56 28.06 -25.47
N PRO A 24 47.46 28.90 -24.43
CA PRO A 24 48.70 29.50 -23.93
C PRO A 24 48.80 29.51 -22.40
N ARG A 25 50.05 29.34 -21.94
CA ARG A 25 50.55 29.64 -20.59
C ARG A 25 50.46 31.15 -20.32
N ILE A 26 50.23 31.55 -19.05
CA ILE A 26 51.00 32.58 -18.32
C ILE A 26 50.68 32.55 -16.80
N LEU A 27 51.78 32.56 -16.03
CA LEU A 27 52.12 32.88 -14.63
C LEU A 27 51.09 33.06 -13.48
N HIS A 28 51.32 32.23 -12.46
CA HIS A 28 51.52 32.47 -11.02
C HIS A 28 50.82 33.61 -10.24
N GLY A 29 50.06 33.19 -9.22
CA GLY A 29 49.86 33.86 -7.94
C GLY A 29 49.08 32.95 -6.96
N PRO A 30 49.58 32.61 -5.76
CA PRO A 30 48.93 31.63 -4.89
C PRO A 30 47.91 32.30 -3.98
N LEU A 31 46.65 31.86 -4.02
CA LEU A 31 45.71 32.05 -2.91
C LEU A 31 45.21 30.67 -2.48
N LEU A 32 45.82 30.17 -1.40
CA LEU A 32 45.52 28.90 -0.77
C LEU A 32 44.18 29.03 -0.02
N GLY A 33 43.06 28.85 -0.73
CA GLY A 33 41.74 28.68 -0.13
C GLY A 33 41.48 27.19 0.12
N LEU A 34 41.86 26.69 1.28
CA LEU A 34 41.59 25.31 1.71
C LEU A 34 40.09 25.16 2.03
N ILE A 35 39.26 24.89 1.03
CA ILE A 35 37.87 24.47 1.23
C ILE A 35 37.89 22.96 1.50
N LEU A 36 37.82 22.60 2.78
CA LEU A 36 37.65 21.23 3.24
C LEU A 36 36.25 20.75 2.83
N PHE A 37 36.16 20.02 1.71
CA PHE A 37 34.97 19.22 1.41
C PHE A 37 34.93 18.07 2.43
N LEU A 38 34.17 18.24 3.51
CA LEU A 38 33.71 17.13 4.33
C LEU A 38 32.78 16.27 3.46
N ALA A 39 33.36 15.30 2.76
CA ALA A 39 32.62 14.19 2.20
C ALA A 39 32.09 13.38 3.38
N PHE A 40 30.83 13.62 3.76
CA PHE A 40 30.12 12.68 4.62
C PHE A 40 30.05 11.35 3.87
N PRO A 41 30.62 10.26 4.40
CA PRO A 41 30.30 8.95 3.86
C PRO A 41 28.81 8.75 4.09
N VAL A 42 28.05 8.67 2.99
CA VAL A 42 26.74 8.04 3.03
C VAL A 42 27.02 6.56 3.32
N SER A 43 27.14 6.19 4.59
CA SER A 43 27.10 4.79 4.98
C SER A 43 25.75 4.26 4.51
N ALA A 44 25.79 3.28 3.60
CA ALA A 44 24.61 2.48 3.34
C ALA A 44 24.25 1.81 4.68
N GLU A 45 23.16 2.24 5.29
CA GLU A 45 22.66 1.66 6.53
C GLU A 45 22.42 0.17 6.27
N GLU A 46 23.12 -0.70 7.01
CA GLU A 46 22.93 -2.15 6.86
C GLU A 46 21.47 -2.46 7.12
N VAL A 47 20.83 -3.17 6.18
CA VAL A 47 19.42 -3.55 6.29
C VAL A 47 19.29 -4.43 7.54
N PRO A 48 18.52 -4.03 8.56
CA PRO A 48 18.45 -4.78 9.80
C PRO A 48 17.84 -6.16 9.54
N VAL A 49 18.45 -7.19 10.11
CA VAL A 49 17.90 -8.55 10.09
C VAL A 49 16.95 -8.71 11.28
N ILE A 50 15.72 -9.15 11.00
CA ILE A 50 14.67 -9.37 11.99
C ILE A 50 14.47 -10.89 12.11
N GLU A 51 14.82 -11.44 13.27
CA GLU A 51 14.60 -12.86 13.56
C GLU A 51 13.12 -13.11 13.84
N VAL A 52 12.54 -14.09 13.16
CA VAL A 52 11.12 -14.44 13.24
C VAL A 52 10.98 -15.94 13.48
N LEU A 53 10.33 -16.31 14.58
CA LEU A 53 10.05 -17.71 14.93
C LEU A 53 8.56 -18.01 14.87
N LEU A 54 8.18 -19.02 14.08
CA LEU A 54 6.80 -19.52 13.99
C LEU A 54 6.67 -20.79 14.82
N SER A 55 5.59 -20.89 15.60
CA SER A 55 5.31 -22.09 16.39
C SER A 55 5.06 -23.35 15.52
N SER A 56 4.55 -23.17 14.30
CA SER A 56 4.30 -24.24 13.32
C SER A 56 4.10 -23.66 11.91
N ASP A 57 3.85 -24.51 10.91
CA ASP A 57 3.55 -24.17 9.50
C ASP A 57 2.07 -23.87 9.23
N SER A 58 1.34 -23.37 10.24
CA SER A 58 -0.10 -23.08 10.10
C SER A 58 -0.38 -21.94 9.13
N SER A 59 -1.44 -22.08 8.31
CA SER A 59 -1.83 -21.07 7.32
C SER A 59 -2.07 -19.68 7.93
N ILE A 60 -2.58 -19.61 9.17
CA ILE A 60 -2.80 -18.32 9.83
C ILE A 60 -1.49 -17.62 10.16
N TYR A 61 -0.42 -18.36 10.50
CA TYR A 61 0.90 -17.78 10.76
C TYR A 61 1.54 -17.30 9.48
N GLU A 62 1.37 -18.00 8.37
CA GLU A 62 1.80 -17.54 7.04
C GLU A 62 1.09 -16.25 6.62
N GLU A 63 -0.21 -16.14 6.86
CA GLU A 63 -0.98 -14.89 6.63
C GLU A 63 -0.44 -13.73 7.47
N GLY A 64 -0.14 -13.99 8.75
CA GLY A 64 0.46 -13.00 9.65
C GLY A 64 1.89 -12.62 9.26
N LEU A 65 2.69 -13.59 8.85
CA LEU A 65 4.06 -13.38 8.37
C LEU A 65 4.07 -12.52 7.11
N ALA A 66 3.19 -12.80 6.14
CA ALA A 66 3.02 -11.97 4.94
C ALA A 66 2.62 -10.53 5.31
N GLY A 67 1.67 -10.38 6.24
CA GLY A 67 1.28 -9.08 6.77
C GLY A 67 2.45 -8.31 7.37
N LEU A 68 3.26 -8.97 8.20
CA LEU A 68 4.46 -8.41 8.82
C LEU A 68 5.47 -7.98 7.74
N GLN A 69 5.87 -8.90 6.86
CA GLN A 69 6.85 -8.66 5.80
C GLN A 69 6.44 -7.54 4.83
N SER A 70 5.14 -7.28 4.69
CA SER A 70 4.63 -6.20 3.84
C SER A 70 4.97 -4.79 4.35
N VAL A 71 5.31 -4.64 5.63
CA VAL A 71 5.56 -3.33 6.25
C VAL A 71 6.91 -3.19 6.95
N VAL A 72 7.59 -4.29 7.34
CA VAL A 72 8.85 -4.17 8.08
C VAL A 72 9.95 -3.50 7.27
N GLN A 73 10.76 -2.68 7.93
CA GLN A 73 11.92 -2.00 7.33
C GLN A 73 13.21 -2.81 7.55
N GLY A 74 13.18 -4.10 7.21
CA GLY A 74 14.29 -5.02 7.43
C GLY A 74 14.13 -6.35 6.70
N GLN A 75 15.18 -7.15 6.68
CA GLN A 75 15.11 -8.50 6.13
C GLN A 75 14.67 -9.47 7.23
N THR A 76 13.55 -10.18 7.03
CA THR A 76 13.12 -11.21 7.98
C THR A 76 13.91 -12.50 7.78
N ARG A 77 14.47 -13.06 8.84
CA ARG A 77 14.96 -14.45 8.88
C ARG A 77 13.93 -15.30 9.61
N VAL A 78 13.23 -16.14 8.84
CA VAL A 78 12.10 -16.92 9.34
C VAL A 78 12.56 -18.33 9.67
N ARG A 79 12.18 -18.81 10.86
CA ARG A 79 12.39 -20.20 11.30
C ARG A 79 11.10 -20.77 11.87
N TYR A 80 10.94 -22.07 11.74
CA TYR A 80 9.89 -22.83 12.42
C TYR A 80 10.48 -23.48 13.67
N LEU A 81 9.70 -23.53 14.75
CA LEU A 81 10.14 -24.03 16.04
C LEU A 81 10.73 -25.45 15.96
N GLU A 82 10.06 -26.36 15.27
CA GLU A 82 10.53 -27.74 15.08
C GLU A 82 11.89 -27.79 14.37
N VAL A 83 12.07 -26.96 13.33
CA VAL A 83 13.33 -26.88 12.58
C VAL A 83 14.44 -26.28 13.45
N LEU A 84 14.14 -25.22 14.22
CA LEU A 84 15.09 -24.62 15.14
C LEU A 84 15.59 -25.65 16.18
N GLN A 85 14.67 -26.43 16.76
CA GLN A 85 14.98 -27.46 17.75
C GLN A 85 15.81 -28.61 17.16
N ALA A 86 15.56 -28.98 15.90
CA ALA A 86 16.34 -30.00 15.21
C ALA A 86 17.75 -29.52 14.85
N GLU A 87 17.91 -28.26 14.42
CA GLU A 87 19.20 -27.69 14.03
C GLU A 87 20.07 -27.26 15.22
N HIS A 88 19.45 -26.92 16.36
CA HIS A 88 20.13 -26.37 17.54
C HIS A 88 19.78 -27.18 18.80
N PRO A 89 20.57 -28.23 19.13
CA PRO A 89 20.38 -29.02 20.35
C PRO A 89 20.52 -28.20 21.64
N ASP A 90 21.35 -27.14 21.60
CA ASP A 90 21.50 -26.16 22.68
C ASP A 90 20.79 -24.85 22.30
N LEU A 91 19.51 -24.75 22.66
CA LEU A 91 18.71 -23.54 22.44
C LEU A 91 19.21 -22.35 23.25
N GLY A 92 19.84 -22.58 24.40
CA GLY A 92 20.38 -21.51 25.25
C GLY A 92 21.54 -20.80 24.55
N ALA A 93 22.46 -21.57 23.95
CA ALA A 93 23.54 -21.02 23.12
C ALA A 93 22.99 -20.21 21.94
N TYR A 94 21.97 -20.73 21.23
CA TYR A 94 21.33 -20.02 20.13
C TYR A 94 20.77 -18.64 20.55
N PHE A 95 20.03 -18.56 21.65
CA PHE A 95 19.48 -17.27 22.11
C PHE A 95 20.56 -16.34 22.71
N ASN A 96 21.62 -16.89 23.30
CA ASN A 96 22.77 -16.08 23.72
C ASN A 96 23.46 -15.42 22.53
N ASP A 97 23.58 -16.11 21.39
CA ASP A 97 24.13 -15.53 20.15
C ASP A 97 23.24 -14.42 19.60
N ILE A 98 21.91 -14.58 19.68
CA ILE A 98 20.94 -13.52 19.31
C ILE A 98 21.18 -12.26 20.15
N GLU A 99 21.27 -12.39 21.48
CA GLU A 99 21.54 -11.24 22.38
C GLU A 99 22.91 -10.62 22.10
N ALA A 100 23.95 -11.44 21.93
CA ALA A 100 25.32 -10.99 21.65
C ALA A 100 25.45 -10.27 20.30
N SER A 101 24.59 -10.58 19.32
CA SER A 101 24.57 -9.90 18.02
C SER A 101 24.09 -8.45 18.09
N GLY A 102 23.48 -8.04 19.21
CA GLY A 102 22.86 -6.72 19.35
C GLY A 102 21.50 -6.61 18.64
N ALA A 103 20.81 -7.74 18.43
CA ALA A 103 19.47 -7.77 17.87
C ALA A 103 18.53 -6.88 18.70
N VAL A 104 17.86 -5.93 18.05
CA VAL A 104 16.97 -4.98 18.74
C VAL A 104 15.62 -5.64 19.05
N VAL A 105 15.19 -6.56 18.20
CA VAL A 105 13.85 -7.17 18.22
C VAL A 105 13.88 -8.61 17.72
N TYR A 106 13.07 -9.45 18.37
CA TYR A 106 12.78 -10.84 18.01
C TYR A 106 11.27 -11.00 17.89
N VAL A 107 10.79 -11.58 16.79
CA VAL A 107 9.35 -11.75 16.54
C VAL A 107 8.96 -13.20 16.75
N ALA A 108 7.88 -13.44 17.50
CA ALA A 108 7.39 -14.78 17.77
C ALA A 108 5.90 -14.93 17.41
N PHE A 109 5.58 -15.88 16.52
CA PHE A 109 4.22 -16.21 16.13
C PHE A 109 3.72 -17.45 16.88
N GLY A 110 2.64 -17.28 17.63
CA GLY A 110 2.00 -18.34 18.40
C GLY A 110 2.64 -18.57 19.78
N ARG A 111 1.96 -19.40 20.58
CA ARG A 111 2.28 -19.62 22.00
C ARG A 111 3.66 -20.21 22.23
N ALA A 112 3.99 -21.31 21.56
CA ALA A 112 5.23 -22.04 21.82
C ALA A 112 6.48 -21.20 21.47
N ALA A 113 6.44 -20.50 20.33
CA ALA A 113 7.51 -19.58 19.94
C ALA A 113 7.65 -18.40 20.93
N ALA A 114 6.52 -17.80 21.35
CA ALA A 114 6.54 -16.68 22.29
C ALA A 114 7.05 -17.08 23.68
N GLN A 115 6.67 -18.26 24.17
CA GLN A 115 7.18 -18.84 25.42
C GLN A 115 8.68 -19.05 25.33
N LEU A 116 9.15 -19.76 24.30
CA LEU A 116 10.57 -20.05 24.13
C LEU A 116 11.41 -18.76 24.07
N ALA A 117 10.96 -17.76 23.29
CA ALA A 117 11.65 -16.48 23.21
C ALA A 117 11.66 -15.73 24.56
N ALA A 118 10.53 -15.65 25.26
CA ALA A 118 10.43 -14.99 26.56
C ALA A 118 11.23 -15.70 27.67
N GLU A 119 11.42 -17.02 27.57
CA GLU A 119 12.21 -17.79 28.54
C GLU A 119 13.71 -17.57 28.37
N ASN A 120 14.19 -17.24 27.17
CA ASN A 120 15.62 -17.16 26.87
C ASN A 120 16.15 -15.74 26.64
N LEU A 121 15.32 -14.82 26.12
CA LEU A 121 15.72 -13.43 25.85
C LEU A 121 15.42 -12.52 27.05
N ARG A 122 16.35 -11.61 27.35
CA ARG A 122 16.28 -10.70 28.51
C ARG A 122 16.55 -9.24 28.14
N GLY A 123 17.42 -9.00 27.16
CA GLY A 123 17.76 -7.67 26.66
C GLY A 123 17.02 -7.35 25.36
N THR A 124 16.87 -8.33 24.48
CA THR A 124 16.19 -8.18 23.19
C THR A 124 14.68 -8.01 23.38
N ASN A 125 14.05 -7.08 22.64
CA ASN A 125 12.59 -6.93 22.65
C ASN A 125 11.93 -8.13 21.97
N VAL A 126 11.04 -8.82 22.66
CA VAL A 126 10.23 -9.92 22.11
C VAL A 126 8.87 -9.37 21.73
N VAL A 127 8.59 -9.32 20.43
CA VAL A 127 7.28 -8.93 19.89
C VAL A 127 6.52 -10.18 19.49
N PHE A 128 5.51 -10.56 20.27
CA PHE A 128 4.66 -11.68 19.90
C PHE A 128 3.52 -11.26 18.96
N SER A 129 3.05 -12.22 18.16
CA SER A 129 1.84 -12.12 17.38
C SER A 129 1.06 -13.42 17.45
N MET A 130 -0.23 -13.35 17.16
CA MET A 130 -1.08 -14.51 16.98
C MET A 130 -1.20 -15.42 18.20
N LEU A 131 -1.44 -14.79 19.35
CA LEU A 131 -1.50 -15.48 20.64
C LEU A 131 -2.80 -15.14 21.37
N ASN A 132 -3.53 -16.17 21.80
CA ASN A 132 -4.72 -16.01 22.65
C ASN A 132 -4.33 -15.95 24.13
N SER A 133 -5.03 -15.10 24.89
CA SER A 133 -4.87 -14.95 26.33
C SER A 133 -3.40 -14.73 26.77
N PRO A 134 -2.72 -13.69 26.28
CA PRO A 134 -1.29 -13.45 26.51
C PRO A 134 -0.93 -13.29 27.99
N LYS A 135 -1.88 -12.94 28.86
CA LYS A 135 -1.69 -12.93 30.31
C LYS A 135 -1.15 -14.26 30.86
N GLN A 136 -1.47 -15.39 30.23
CA GLN A 136 -1.02 -16.73 30.63
C GLN A 136 0.48 -16.96 30.41
N LEU A 137 1.14 -16.13 29.60
CA LEU A 137 2.59 -16.19 29.41
C LEU A 137 3.39 -15.65 30.60
N ASN A 138 2.74 -15.18 31.67
CA ASN A 138 3.38 -14.49 32.78
C ASN A 138 4.29 -13.34 32.28
N LEU A 139 3.70 -12.41 31.51
CA LEU A 139 4.35 -11.26 30.84
C LEU A 139 5.03 -10.23 31.78
N LYS A 140 5.60 -10.64 32.90
CA LYS A 140 6.21 -9.78 33.91
C LYS A 140 7.51 -9.12 33.44
N GLN A 141 8.02 -9.50 32.28
CA GLN A 141 9.26 -8.97 31.72
C GLN A 141 8.97 -7.73 30.85
N GLY A 142 9.70 -6.64 31.09
CA GLY A 142 9.51 -5.36 30.38
C GLY A 142 9.92 -5.38 28.90
N ASN A 143 10.55 -6.45 28.42
CA ASN A 143 10.96 -6.64 27.03
C ASN A 143 9.91 -7.42 26.20
N LEU A 144 8.73 -7.73 26.74
CA LEU A 144 7.70 -8.51 26.03
C LEU A 144 6.47 -7.66 25.71
N CYS A 145 6.12 -7.58 24.44
CA CYS A 145 4.95 -6.86 23.93
C CYS A 145 4.39 -7.58 22.70
N GLY A 146 3.24 -7.16 22.16
CA GLY A 146 2.71 -7.81 20.98
C GLY A 146 1.25 -7.56 20.67
N ILE A 147 0.76 -8.28 19.66
CA ILE A 147 -0.63 -8.24 19.22
C ILE A 147 -1.31 -9.57 19.57
N SER A 148 -2.33 -9.51 20.43
CA SER A 148 -3.19 -10.65 20.78
C SER A 148 -4.11 -11.03 19.60
N MET A 149 -4.57 -12.28 19.58
CA MET A 149 -5.66 -12.75 18.72
C MET A 149 -7.04 -12.65 19.36
N ASP A 150 -7.13 -12.29 20.63
CA ASP A 150 -8.40 -12.24 21.37
C ASP A 150 -9.36 -11.22 20.75
N ILE A 151 -10.56 -11.67 20.40
CA ILE A 151 -11.67 -10.79 20.01
C ILE A 151 -12.61 -10.63 21.20
N GLY A 152 -12.89 -9.39 21.57
CA GLY A 152 -13.86 -9.09 22.61
C GLY A 152 -15.31 -9.38 22.18
N PRO A 153 -16.18 -9.79 23.11
CA PRO A 153 -17.60 -10.10 22.85
C PRO A 153 -18.38 -8.93 22.25
N GLU A 154 -17.98 -7.69 22.54
CA GLU A 154 -18.56 -6.47 21.97
C GLU A 154 -18.63 -6.51 20.43
N ARG A 155 -17.63 -7.10 19.75
CA ARG A 155 -17.65 -7.22 18.28
C ARG A 155 -18.75 -8.16 17.79
N PHE A 156 -19.02 -9.22 18.55
CA PHE A 156 -20.11 -10.15 18.26
C PHE A 156 -21.45 -9.48 18.50
N PHE A 157 -21.61 -8.73 19.59
CA PHE A 157 -22.85 -8.01 19.89
C PHE A 157 -23.17 -6.94 18.85
N ASN A 158 -22.18 -6.13 18.46
CA ASN A 158 -22.34 -5.17 17.36
C ASN A 158 -22.80 -5.86 16.07
N THR A 159 -22.16 -6.97 15.71
CA THR A 159 -22.49 -7.70 14.48
C THR A 159 -23.85 -8.39 14.59
N LEU A 160 -24.22 -8.90 15.77
CA LEU A 160 -25.55 -9.45 16.03
C LEU A 160 -26.63 -8.40 15.76
N ARG A 161 -26.44 -7.15 16.22
CA ARG A 161 -27.40 -6.06 15.96
C ARG A 161 -27.53 -5.70 14.48
N GLU A 162 -26.50 -5.97 13.67
CA GLU A 162 -26.55 -5.79 12.21
C GLU A 162 -27.20 -6.97 11.47
N VAL A 163 -27.02 -8.20 11.97
CA VAL A 163 -27.49 -9.45 11.35
C VAL A 163 -28.90 -9.83 11.81
N ASP A 164 -29.19 -9.67 13.09
CA ASP A 164 -30.46 -9.95 13.77
C ASP A 164 -30.80 -8.77 14.70
N PRO A 165 -31.41 -7.70 14.17
CA PRO A 165 -31.80 -6.53 14.95
C PRO A 165 -32.94 -6.80 15.94
N SER A 166 -33.60 -7.96 15.89
CA SER A 166 -34.64 -8.35 16.85
C SER A 166 -34.07 -9.02 18.09
N ALA A 167 -32.90 -9.64 18.00
CA ALA A 167 -32.29 -10.38 19.11
C ALA A 167 -32.09 -9.50 20.35
N ARG A 168 -32.47 -10.06 21.50
CA ARG A 168 -32.37 -9.46 22.84
C ARG A 168 -31.71 -10.40 23.84
N TYR A 169 -32.07 -11.68 23.86
CA TYR A 169 -31.57 -12.65 24.83
C TYR A 169 -30.45 -13.50 24.22
N VAL A 170 -29.24 -13.34 24.77
CA VAL A 170 -28.03 -14.02 24.30
C VAL A 170 -27.58 -15.02 25.35
N TYR A 171 -27.26 -16.24 24.95
CA TYR A 171 -26.78 -17.28 25.86
C TYR A 171 -25.35 -17.71 25.51
N ALA A 172 -24.52 -17.97 26.52
CA ALA A 172 -23.19 -18.52 26.35
C ALA A 172 -22.98 -19.71 27.29
N PHE A 173 -22.79 -20.91 26.73
CA PHE A 173 -22.58 -22.13 27.51
C PHE A 173 -21.09 -22.35 27.79
N TYR A 174 -20.77 -22.84 28.99
CA TYR A 174 -19.40 -23.18 29.37
C TYR A 174 -19.35 -24.42 30.27
N SER A 175 -18.23 -25.15 30.25
CA SER A 175 -17.97 -26.30 31.12
C SER A 175 -16.72 -26.12 31.99
N THR A 176 -15.92 -25.09 31.71
CA THR A 176 -14.64 -24.82 32.39
C THR A 176 -14.60 -23.43 33.01
N ASP A 177 -13.67 -23.21 33.96
CA ASP A 177 -13.42 -21.88 34.52
C ASP A 177 -12.99 -20.87 33.45
N GLN A 178 -12.21 -21.29 32.46
CA GLN A 178 -11.79 -20.44 31.34
C GLN A 178 -12.97 -20.08 30.42
N GLY A 179 -13.84 -21.04 30.14
CA GLY A 179 -15.08 -20.81 29.40
C GLY A 179 -15.99 -19.84 30.15
N ARG A 180 -16.08 -19.97 31.48
CA ARG A 180 -16.78 -19.02 32.35
C ARG A 180 -16.22 -17.61 32.21
N GLU A 181 -14.91 -17.43 32.36
CA GLU A 181 -14.28 -16.11 32.19
C GLU A 181 -14.58 -15.50 30.81
N SER A 182 -14.55 -16.32 29.76
CA SER A 182 -14.84 -15.90 28.39
C SER A 182 -16.32 -15.50 28.20
N ALA A 183 -17.24 -16.21 28.86
CA ALA A 183 -18.68 -15.91 28.84
C ALA A 183 -18.98 -14.61 29.61
N LEU A 184 -18.45 -14.49 30.82
CA LEU A 184 -18.67 -13.33 31.69
C LEU A 184 -18.02 -12.04 31.16
N ALA A 185 -17.02 -12.15 30.28
CA ALA A 185 -16.39 -10.98 29.65
C ALA A 185 -17.37 -10.11 28.84
N GLY A 186 -18.54 -10.64 28.47
CA GLY A 186 -19.59 -9.91 27.76
C GLY A 186 -20.62 -9.24 28.67
N GLU A 187 -20.64 -9.55 29.97
CA GLU A 187 -21.58 -8.92 30.92
C GLU A 187 -21.33 -7.40 30.99
N TYR A 188 -22.40 -6.63 31.17
CA TYR A 188 -22.44 -5.17 31.13
C TYR A 188 -22.22 -4.54 29.74
N LEU A 189 -21.44 -5.18 28.87
CA LEU A 189 -21.29 -4.75 27.46
C LEU A 189 -22.55 -5.06 26.67
N ASP A 190 -23.18 -6.20 26.92
CA ASP A 190 -24.48 -6.59 26.38
C ASP A 190 -25.54 -5.48 26.51
N LEU A 191 -25.64 -4.86 27.69
CA LEU A 191 -26.60 -3.79 27.99
C LEU A 191 -26.39 -2.56 27.09
N GLN A 192 -25.14 -2.24 26.74
CA GLN A 192 -24.83 -1.13 25.83
C GLN A 192 -25.33 -1.37 24.41
N HIS A 193 -25.55 -2.65 24.05
CA HIS A 193 -26.11 -3.07 22.76
C HIS A 193 -27.60 -3.45 22.85
N GLY A 194 -28.25 -3.24 24.01
CA GLY A 194 -29.64 -3.63 24.23
C GLY A 194 -29.87 -5.13 24.33
N LEU A 195 -28.82 -5.89 24.64
CA LEU A 195 -28.82 -7.34 24.80
C LEU A 195 -28.80 -7.72 26.29
N LEU A 196 -29.22 -8.94 26.58
CA LEU A 196 -29.17 -9.58 27.88
C LEU A 196 -28.41 -10.90 27.73
N LEU A 197 -27.13 -10.90 28.12
CA LEU A 197 -26.27 -12.07 28.09
C LEU A 197 -26.45 -12.89 29.37
N GLU A 198 -26.69 -14.19 29.22
CA GLU A 198 -26.70 -15.15 30.33
C GLU A 198 -25.64 -16.23 30.10
N ALA A 199 -24.69 -16.33 31.03
CA ALA A 199 -23.67 -17.37 31.03
C ALA A 199 -24.19 -18.64 31.72
N VAL A 200 -24.21 -19.76 31.00
CA VAL A 200 -24.82 -21.00 31.45
C VAL A 200 -23.77 -22.07 31.69
N SER A 201 -23.62 -22.46 32.95
CA SER A 201 -22.79 -23.60 33.34
C SER A 201 -23.41 -24.91 32.86
N VAL A 202 -22.59 -25.79 32.28
CA VAL A 202 -22.89 -27.19 32.02
C VAL A 202 -22.08 -28.03 33.01
N GLY A 203 -22.77 -28.64 33.97
CA GLY A 203 -22.12 -29.33 35.09
C GLY A 203 -21.51 -30.69 34.72
N PRO A 204 -20.58 -31.23 35.53
CA PRO A 204 -20.09 -32.59 35.36
C PRO A 204 -21.25 -33.60 35.48
N GLY A 205 -21.62 -34.24 34.36
CA GLY A 205 -22.73 -35.21 34.28
C GLY A 205 -24.04 -34.66 33.71
N GLU A 206 -24.14 -33.36 33.44
CA GLU A 206 -25.22 -32.79 32.65
C GLU A 206 -24.92 -33.01 31.15
N SER A 207 -25.91 -33.47 30.38
CA SER A 207 -25.77 -33.55 28.93
C SER A 207 -25.91 -32.17 28.30
N PHE A 208 -25.23 -31.90 27.18
CA PHE A 208 -25.37 -30.60 26.52
C PHE A 208 -26.80 -30.38 25.99
N ALA A 209 -27.48 -31.45 25.53
CA ALA A 209 -28.88 -31.41 25.12
C ALA A 209 -29.80 -30.89 26.25
N SER A 210 -29.64 -31.41 27.47
CA SER A 210 -30.43 -30.93 28.62
C SER A 210 -30.15 -29.46 28.95
N ALA A 211 -28.92 -28.97 28.72
CA ALA A 211 -28.60 -27.56 28.91
C ALA A 211 -29.28 -26.67 27.85
N LEU A 212 -29.31 -27.09 26.59
CA LEU A 212 -29.98 -26.37 25.50
C LEU A 212 -31.49 -26.24 25.73
N GLU A 213 -32.16 -27.29 26.22
CA GLU A 213 -33.59 -27.24 26.53
C GLU A 213 -33.94 -26.19 27.61
N ARG A 214 -33.01 -25.81 28.49
CA ARG A 214 -33.25 -24.76 29.52
C ARG A 214 -33.49 -23.37 28.91
N VAL A 215 -32.95 -23.13 27.70
CA VAL A 215 -32.99 -21.83 27.01
C VAL A 215 -33.91 -21.84 25.79
N LYS A 216 -34.54 -22.98 25.49
CA LYS A 216 -35.53 -23.11 24.43
C LYS A 216 -36.66 -22.10 24.63
N GLU A 217 -37.13 -21.50 23.53
CA GLU A 217 -38.13 -20.41 23.50
C GLU A 217 -37.70 -19.11 24.23
N LYS A 218 -36.50 -19.05 24.82
CA LYS A 218 -35.96 -17.86 25.48
C LYS A 218 -34.81 -17.23 24.72
N ALA A 219 -33.95 -18.04 24.11
CA ALA A 219 -32.76 -17.59 23.42
C ALA A 219 -33.11 -17.01 22.05
N ASP A 220 -32.63 -15.80 21.76
CA ASP A 220 -32.61 -15.25 20.40
C ASP A 220 -31.28 -15.53 19.72
N ALA A 221 -30.19 -15.61 20.50
CA ALA A 221 -28.86 -15.91 19.99
C ALA A 221 -28.03 -16.72 20.98
N ILE A 222 -27.06 -17.47 20.46
CA ILE A 222 -26.05 -18.19 21.24
C ILE A 222 -24.66 -17.72 20.83
N TYR A 223 -23.89 -17.24 21.81
CA TYR A 223 -22.48 -16.87 21.67
C TYR A 223 -21.59 -18.05 22.09
N MET A 224 -20.94 -18.68 21.11
CA MET A 224 -19.98 -19.75 21.40
C MET A 224 -18.69 -19.16 21.95
N VAL A 225 -18.44 -19.40 23.23
CA VAL A 225 -17.15 -19.09 23.87
C VAL A 225 -16.11 -20.18 23.57
N THR A 226 -14.84 -19.87 23.83
CA THR A 226 -13.77 -20.87 23.78
C THR A 226 -13.94 -21.84 24.96
N ASP A 227 -14.50 -23.02 24.70
CA ASP A 227 -14.69 -24.07 25.70
C ASP A 227 -14.67 -25.46 25.05
N PRO A 228 -14.06 -26.49 25.68
CA PRO A 228 -14.05 -27.87 25.17
C PRO A 228 -15.43 -28.50 24.98
N LEU A 229 -16.47 -27.94 25.58
CA LEU A 229 -17.87 -28.34 25.41
C LEU A 229 -18.27 -28.46 23.94
N TYR A 230 -17.76 -27.58 23.07
CA TYR A 230 -18.14 -27.52 21.66
C TYR A 230 -17.30 -28.44 20.76
N ASP A 231 -17.17 -29.71 21.15
CA ASP A 231 -16.64 -30.73 20.26
C ASP A 231 -17.54 -30.93 19.02
N ARG A 232 -17.14 -31.83 18.11
CA ARG A 232 -17.87 -32.05 16.86
C ARG A 232 -19.33 -32.46 17.09
N GLU A 233 -19.59 -33.32 18.06
CA GLU A 233 -20.92 -33.86 18.32
C GLU A 233 -21.82 -32.79 18.96
N ASN A 234 -21.32 -32.13 20.00
CA ASN A 234 -22.05 -31.07 20.68
C ASN A 234 -22.26 -29.84 19.79
N PHE A 235 -21.31 -29.51 18.91
CA PHE A 235 -21.51 -28.44 17.92
C PHE A 235 -22.63 -28.79 16.94
N GLN A 236 -22.69 -30.03 16.44
CA GLN A 236 -23.74 -30.45 15.52
C GLN A 236 -25.11 -30.37 16.20
N LEU A 237 -25.21 -30.88 17.44
CA LEU A 237 -26.41 -30.78 18.26
C LEU A 237 -26.85 -29.32 18.46
N LEU A 238 -25.92 -28.43 18.80
CA LEU A 238 -26.19 -26.99 18.96
C LEU A 238 -26.63 -26.34 17.64
N SER A 239 -26.00 -26.68 16.53
CA SER A 239 -26.37 -26.16 15.21
C SER A 239 -27.79 -26.58 14.84
N ASP A 240 -28.14 -27.85 15.03
CA ASP A 240 -29.49 -28.33 14.70
C ASP A 240 -30.54 -27.70 15.62
N PHE A 241 -30.27 -27.64 16.92
CA PHE A 241 -31.12 -26.94 17.89
C PHE A 241 -31.31 -25.46 17.51
N ALA A 242 -30.23 -24.75 17.17
CA ALA A 242 -30.29 -23.34 16.82
C ALA A 242 -31.03 -23.10 15.49
N ARG A 243 -30.91 -24.02 14.53
CA ARG A 243 -31.65 -23.96 13.27
C ARG A 243 -33.15 -24.15 13.48
N GLU A 244 -33.52 -25.19 14.22
CA GLU A 244 -34.92 -25.56 14.48
C GLU A 244 -35.69 -24.51 15.27
N ASN A 245 -35.00 -23.77 16.15
CA ASN A 245 -35.60 -22.77 17.03
C ASN A 245 -35.35 -21.32 16.56
N GLY A 246 -34.76 -21.10 15.38
CA GLY A 246 -34.51 -19.74 14.86
C GLY A 246 -33.49 -18.91 15.65
N ILE A 247 -32.52 -19.55 16.30
CA ILE A 247 -31.56 -18.92 17.22
C ILE A 247 -30.28 -18.53 16.48
N THR A 248 -29.92 -17.26 16.44
CA THR A 248 -28.66 -16.82 15.81
C THR A 248 -27.43 -17.42 16.50
N LEU A 249 -26.64 -18.24 15.80
CA LEU A 249 -25.46 -18.92 16.34
C LEU A 249 -24.18 -18.19 15.91
N MET A 250 -23.45 -17.65 16.90
CA MET A 250 -22.25 -16.83 16.71
C MET A 250 -21.00 -17.57 17.16
N THR A 251 -19.92 -17.50 16.38
CA THR A 251 -18.69 -18.24 16.68
C THR A 251 -17.40 -17.47 16.37
N GLY A 252 -16.36 -17.67 17.18
CA GLY A 252 -15.00 -17.22 16.88
C GLY A 252 -14.27 -18.05 15.81
N TYR A 253 -14.89 -19.13 15.32
CA TYR A 253 -14.25 -20.12 14.46
C TYR A 253 -14.90 -20.16 13.06
N PRO A 254 -14.28 -19.55 12.04
CA PRO A 254 -14.85 -19.50 10.68
C PRO A 254 -15.18 -20.87 10.08
N ALA A 255 -14.44 -21.92 10.44
CA ALA A 255 -14.71 -23.27 9.96
C ALA A 255 -16.11 -23.77 10.37
N LEU A 256 -16.60 -23.37 11.54
CA LEU A 256 -17.92 -23.76 12.06
C LEU A 256 -19.06 -23.05 11.33
N VAL A 257 -18.82 -21.90 10.69
CA VAL A 257 -19.84 -21.21 9.88
C VAL A 257 -20.28 -22.09 8.72
N ARG A 258 -19.33 -22.72 8.02
CA ARG A 258 -19.64 -23.69 6.95
C ARG A 258 -20.34 -24.95 7.46
N LEU A 259 -20.15 -25.29 8.73
CA LEU A 259 -20.72 -26.48 9.36
C LEU A 259 -22.07 -26.21 10.03
N GLY A 260 -22.51 -24.95 10.15
CA GLY A 260 -23.84 -24.61 10.63
C GLY A 260 -23.91 -23.56 11.75
N ALA A 261 -22.94 -22.67 11.88
CA ALA A 261 -23.13 -21.41 12.62
C ALA A 261 -23.67 -20.32 11.68
N THR A 262 -24.51 -19.42 12.20
CA THR A 262 -25.09 -18.30 11.44
C THR A 262 -23.99 -17.39 10.92
N PHE A 263 -23.11 -16.92 11.81
CA PHE A 263 -21.95 -16.14 11.42
C PHE A 263 -20.76 -16.38 12.34
N GLY A 264 -19.58 -16.02 11.84
CA GLY A 264 -18.36 -16.08 12.60
C GLY A 264 -17.50 -14.83 12.41
N ILE A 265 -16.78 -14.47 13.47
CA ILE A 265 -15.84 -13.35 13.45
C ILE A 265 -14.49 -13.90 13.87
N SER A 266 -13.49 -13.74 13.01
CA SER A 266 -12.10 -14.05 13.34
C SER A 266 -11.25 -12.79 13.24
N PRO A 267 -10.04 -12.80 13.85
CA PRO A 267 -9.08 -11.76 13.56
C PRO A 267 -8.76 -11.78 12.07
N ASP A 268 -8.50 -10.61 11.50
CA ASP A 268 -7.84 -10.55 10.19
C ASP A 268 -6.35 -10.80 10.41
N TYR A 269 -5.92 -12.02 10.14
CA TYR A 269 -4.57 -12.52 10.39
C TYR A 269 -3.50 -11.70 9.66
N THR A 270 -3.78 -11.22 8.45
CA THR A 270 -2.87 -10.35 7.71
C THR A 270 -2.75 -8.99 8.38
N ASN A 271 -3.86 -8.40 8.82
CA ASN A 271 -3.85 -7.13 9.57
C ASN A 271 -3.14 -7.28 10.94
N LEU A 272 -3.23 -8.43 11.60
CA LEU A 272 -2.42 -8.69 12.81
C LEU A 272 -0.93 -8.61 12.48
N GLY A 273 -0.51 -9.27 11.41
CA GLY A 273 0.86 -9.19 10.88
C GLY A 273 1.31 -7.77 10.61
N ILE A 274 0.48 -6.98 9.91
CA ILE A 274 0.75 -5.56 9.63
C ILE A 274 0.93 -4.77 10.93
N SER A 275 0.02 -4.92 11.90
CA SER A 275 0.13 -4.24 13.20
C SER A 275 1.35 -4.68 14.01
N THR A 276 1.75 -5.96 13.92
CA THR A 276 3.00 -6.46 14.49
C THR A 276 4.20 -5.80 13.81
N GLY A 277 4.24 -5.75 12.48
CA GLY A 277 5.33 -5.12 11.73
C GLY A 277 5.46 -3.62 11.98
N GLU A 278 4.34 -2.90 12.11
CA GLU A 278 4.33 -1.49 12.50
C GLU A 278 4.91 -1.28 13.92
N MET A 279 4.62 -2.19 14.86
CA MET A 279 5.21 -2.18 16.20
C MET A 279 6.72 -2.45 16.13
N VAL A 280 7.13 -3.46 15.37
CA VAL A 280 8.54 -3.81 15.13
C VAL A 280 9.29 -2.60 14.55
N ASN A 281 8.74 -1.90 13.57
CA ASN A 281 9.38 -0.73 12.97
C ASN A 281 9.65 0.40 13.98
N ARG A 282 8.69 0.69 14.88
CA ARG A 282 8.87 1.71 15.93
C ARG A 282 9.97 1.32 16.92
N ILE A 283 10.08 0.03 17.23
CA ILE A 283 11.13 -0.52 18.10
C ILE A 283 12.49 -0.47 17.40
N LEU A 284 12.58 -0.92 16.14
CA LEU A 284 13.80 -0.87 15.33
C LEU A 284 14.34 0.56 15.19
N SER A 285 13.46 1.53 14.96
CA SER A 285 13.84 2.95 14.85
C SER A 285 14.09 3.62 16.21
N ARG A 286 14.08 2.88 17.32
CA ARG A 286 14.22 3.37 18.71
C ARG A 286 13.24 4.48 19.11
N GLN A 287 12.08 4.54 18.44
CA GLN A 287 11.00 5.45 18.78
C GLN A 287 10.15 4.91 19.95
N SER A 288 10.20 3.60 20.17
CA SER A 288 9.46 2.87 21.19
C SER A 288 10.23 1.64 21.67
N GLU A 289 9.68 0.94 22.66
CA GLU A 289 10.20 -0.29 23.27
C GLU A 289 9.01 -1.10 23.83
N CYS A 290 9.20 -2.38 24.15
CA CYS A 290 8.09 -3.22 24.55
C CYS A 290 7.37 -2.76 25.83
N SER A 291 8.08 -2.18 26.79
CA SER A 291 7.51 -1.62 28.02
C SER A 291 6.51 -0.48 27.77
N ARG A 292 6.55 0.15 26.59
CA ARG A 292 5.63 1.21 26.17
C ARG A 292 4.58 0.71 25.18
N GLU A 293 4.94 -0.20 24.27
CA GLU A 293 4.00 -0.74 23.28
C GLU A 293 2.91 -1.60 23.93
N LEU A 294 3.27 -2.35 24.98
CA LEU A 294 2.38 -3.26 25.71
C LEU A 294 1.68 -4.29 24.78
N VAL A 295 0.64 -4.94 25.30
CA VAL A 295 -0.20 -5.85 24.52
C VAL A 295 -1.36 -5.08 23.90
N LYS A 296 -1.57 -5.27 22.60
CA LYS A 296 -2.70 -4.70 21.86
C LYS A 296 -3.63 -5.80 21.36
N VAL A 297 -4.91 -5.45 21.18
CA VAL A 297 -5.94 -6.35 20.63
C VAL A 297 -6.20 -6.04 19.15
N PRO A 298 -6.78 -6.98 18.38
CA PRO A 298 -7.11 -6.77 16.98
C PRO A 298 -8.06 -5.58 16.79
N THR A 299 -7.74 -4.69 15.85
CA THR A 299 -8.63 -3.60 15.42
C THR A 299 -9.51 -3.99 14.24
N GLN A 300 -9.04 -4.93 13.41
CA GLN A 300 -9.70 -5.43 12.20
C GLN A 300 -10.06 -6.91 12.34
N THR A 301 -11.20 -7.28 11.80
CA THR A 301 -11.76 -8.64 11.87
C THR A 301 -12.32 -9.07 10.53
N ALA A 302 -12.20 -10.36 10.22
CA ALA A 302 -12.90 -10.97 9.10
C ALA A 302 -14.27 -11.47 9.55
N PHE A 303 -15.29 -11.27 8.70
CA PHE A 303 -16.67 -11.65 8.95
C PHE A 303 -17.10 -12.74 7.98
N TYR A 304 -17.65 -13.83 8.50
CA TYR A 304 -18.09 -14.99 7.75
C TYR A 304 -19.57 -15.21 8.03
N LEU A 305 -20.35 -15.47 6.99
CA LEU A 305 -21.79 -15.62 7.09
C LEU A 305 -22.21 -16.89 6.34
N ASN A 306 -23.07 -17.69 6.97
CA ASN A 306 -23.77 -18.77 6.31
C ASN A 306 -25.15 -18.25 5.89
N GLU A 307 -25.26 -17.74 4.66
CA GLU A 307 -26.50 -17.12 4.17
C GLU A 307 -27.68 -18.09 4.17
N ASP A 308 -27.46 -19.34 3.76
CA ASP A 308 -28.53 -20.35 3.68
C ASP A 308 -29.03 -20.70 5.09
N TYR A 309 -28.10 -20.87 6.02
CA TYR A 309 -28.43 -21.13 7.43
C TYR A 309 -29.16 -19.94 8.06
N ALA A 310 -28.66 -18.71 7.87
CA ALA A 310 -29.32 -17.50 8.37
C ALA A 310 -30.75 -17.35 7.83
N ARG A 311 -30.98 -17.63 6.53
CA ARG A 311 -32.33 -17.60 5.94
C ARG A 311 -33.23 -18.71 6.48
N SER A 312 -32.67 -19.89 6.75
CA SER A 312 -33.45 -20.98 7.38
C SER A 312 -33.94 -20.62 8.79
N GLN A 313 -33.31 -19.65 9.44
CA GLN A 313 -33.70 -19.07 10.73
C GLN A 313 -34.65 -17.88 10.59
N GLY A 314 -35.06 -17.53 9.37
CA GLY A 314 -35.96 -16.40 9.10
C GLY A 314 -35.27 -15.03 9.08
N LEU A 315 -33.94 -14.96 9.06
CA LEU A 315 -33.21 -13.68 9.06
C LEU A 315 -33.23 -12.99 7.68
N GLU A 316 -33.54 -11.69 7.68
CA GLU A 316 -33.46 -10.82 6.50
C GLU A 316 -32.10 -10.13 6.40
N LEU A 317 -31.22 -10.64 5.54
CA LEU A 317 -29.85 -10.15 5.42
C LEU A 317 -29.75 -8.89 4.55
N SER A 318 -29.28 -7.79 5.17
CA SER A 318 -29.00 -6.55 4.46
C SER A 318 -27.93 -6.73 3.37
N LEU A 319 -27.94 -5.85 2.35
CA LEU A 319 -26.91 -5.86 1.31
C LEU A 319 -25.50 -5.61 1.90
N ALA A 320 -25.41 -4.75 2.92
CA ALA A 320 -24.13 -4.41 3.56
C ALA A 320 -23.50 -5.63 4.26
N ILE A 321 -24.29 -6.42 5.00
CA ILE A 321 -23.82 -7.65 5.66
C ILE A 321 -23.36 -8.69 4.66
N ARG A 322 -24.13 -8.91 3.58
CA ARG A 322 -23.75 -9.84 2.51
C ARG A 322 -22.48 -9.40 1.80
N GLU A 323 -22.35 -8.11 1.50
CA GLU A 323 -21.15 -7.57 0.85
C GLU A 323 -19.92 -7.68 1.76
N ARG A 324 -20.06 -7.43 3.07
CA ARG A 324 -19.00 -7.61 4.06
C ARG A 324 -18.50 -9.07 4.10
N ALA A 325 -19.41 -10.05 4.13
CA ALA A 325 -19.06 -11.47 4.07
C ALA A 325 -18.41 -11.85 2.73
N ARG A 326 -18.93 -11.33 1.61
CA ARG A 326 -18.37 -11.56 0.27
C ARG A 326 -16.94 -11.05 0.15
N LEU A 327 -16.65 -9.87 0.69
CA LEU A 327 -15.29 -9.30 0.70
C LEU A 327 -14.32 -10.14 1.53
N ALA A 328 -14.75 -10.64 2.70
CA ALA A 328 -13.94 -11.57 3.50
C ALA A 328 -13.69 -12.90 2.76
N GLY A 329 -14.69 -13.43 2.07
CA GLY A 329 -14.54 -14.62 1.21
C GLY A 329 -13.57 -14.41 0.04
N LEU A 330 -13.66 -13.26 -0.64
CA LEU A 330 -12.69 -12.88 -1.66
C LEU A 330 -11.28 -12.73 -1.08
N MET A 331 -11.16 -12.12 0.11
CA MET A 331 -9.88 -11.98 0.79
C MET A 331 -9.25 -13.35 1.02
N LYS A 332 -10.00 -14.30 1.57
CA LYS A 332 -9.54 -15.68 1.78
C LYS A 332 -9.11 -16.36 0.46
N LEU A 333 -9.92 -16.26 -0.59
CA LEU A 333 -9.57 -16.78 -1.92
C LEU A 333 -8.27 -16.15 -2.47
N GLY A 334 -8.10 -14.84 -2.31
CA GLY A 334 -6.90 -14.14 -2.76
C GLY A 334 -5.64 -14.64 -2.03
N VAL A 335 -5.75 -14.88 -0.72
CA VAL A 335 -4.69 -15.46 0.10
C VAL A 335 -4.36 -16.89 -0.32
N ASP A 336 -5.37 -17.73 -0.53
CA ASP A 336 -5.17 -19.13 -0.96
C ASP A 336 -4.49 -19.19 -2.34
N LEU A 337 -4.91 -18.33 -3.27
CA LEU A 337 -4.23 -18.21 -4.57
C LEU A 337 -2.79 -17.70 -4.43
N TYR A 338 -2.50 -16.85 -3.45
CA TYR A 338 -1.15 -16.36 -3.20
C TYR A 338 -0.25 -17.47 -2.64
N SER A 339 -0.73 -18.26 -1.68
CA SER A 339 0.02 -19.37 -1.10
C SER A 339 0.27 -20.50 -2.11
N GLU A 340 -0.66 -20.72 -3.05
CA GLU A 340 -0.49 -21.62 -4.19
C GLU A 340 0.40 -21.06 -5.33
N ASP A 341 1.06 -19.91 -5.12
CA ASP A 341 1.90 -19.20 -6.11
C ASP A 341 1.15 -18.79 -7.41
N LYS A 342 -0.18 -18.74 -7.37
CA LYS A 342 -1.04 -18.24 -8.47
C LYS A 342 -1.13 -16.71 -8.45
N LEU A 343 0.03 -16.05 -8.47
CA LEU A 343 0.21 -14.63 -8.21
C LEU A 343 -0.67 -13.71 -9.09
N ASN A 344 -0.81 -14.01 -10.38
CA ASN A 344 -1.64 -13.20 -11.29
C ASN A 344 -3.13 -13.27 -10.95
N SER A 345 -3.62 -14.44 -10.53
CA SER A 345 -5.01 -14.63 -10.11
C SER A 345 -5.25 -13.96 -8.77
N ALA A 346 -4.34 -14.18 -7.80
CA ALA A 346 -4.37 -13.52 -6.51
C ALA A 346 -4.41 -11.99 -6.66
N ARG A 347 -3.57 -11.41 -7.53
CA ARG A 347 -3.54 -9.96 -7.80
C ARG A 347 -4.90 -9.44 -8.26
N LYS A 348 -5.56 -10.14 -9.19
CA LYS A 348 -6.89 -9.73 -9.68
C LYS A 348 -7.94 -9.73 -8.57
N ILE A 349 -7.88 -10.70 -7.67
CA ILE A 349 -8.78 -10.76 -6.51
C ILE A 349 -8.55 -9.56 -5.58
N PHE A 350 -7.30 -9.28 -5.21
CA PHE A 350 -6.99 -8.13 -4.36
C PHE A 350 -7.32 -6.79 -5.03
N GLU A 351 -7.11 -6.64 -6.34
CA GLU A 351 -7.55 -5.47 -7.11
C GLU A 351 -9.07 -5.31 -7.10
N ALA A 352 -9.83 -6.41 -7.21
CA ALA A 352 -11.29 -6.38 -7.13
C ALA A 352 -11.78 -5.97 -5.73
N ILE A 353 -11.11 -6.43 -4.66
CA ILE A 353 -11.37 -5.97 -3.29
C ILE A 353 -11.11 -4.46 -3.20
N LEU A 354 -9.96 -3.99 -3.69
CA LEU A 354 -9.57 -2.57 -3.63
C LEU A 354 -10.46 -1.63 -4.47
N GLN A 355 -11.16 -2.15 -5.48
CA GLN A 355 -12.19 -1.38 -6.19
C GLN A 355 -13.41 -1.09 -5.32
N LYS A 356 -13.74 -1.99 -4.38
CA LYS A 356 -14.88 -1.85 -3.46
C LYS A 356 -14.49 -1.19 -2.15
N ASP A 357 -13.35 -1.56 -1.61
CA ASP A 357 -12.76 -1.02 -0.39
C ASP A 357 -11.33 -0.55 -0.67
N LYS A 358 -11.21 0.71 -1.07
CA LYS A 358 -9.92 1.34 -1.40
C LYS A 358 -8.97 1.41 -0.21
N GLU A 359 -9.47 1.28 1.02
CA GLU A 359 -8.68 1.39 2.24
C GLU A 359 -8.33 0.02 2.86
N ASN A 360 -8.70 -1.08 2.19
CA ASN A 360 -8.37 -2.42 2.66
C ASN A 360 -6.86 -2.64 2.76
N ARG A 361 -6.32 -2.56 3.97
CA ARG A 361 -4.87 -2.64 4.23
C ARG A 361 -4.30 -4.00 3.80
N ALA A 362 -4.98 -5.09 4.12
CA ALA A 362 -4.50 -6.43 3.81
C ALA A 362 -4.43 -6.66 2.28
N ALA A 363 -5.45 -6.25 1.52
CA ALA A 363 -5.42 -6.33 0.07
C ALA A 363 -4.34 -5.43 -0.56
N LYS A 364 -4.10 -4.22 -0.02
CA LYS A 364 -2.96 -3.36 -0.43
C LYS A 364 -1.63 -4.09 -0.22
N SER A 365 -1.44 -4.69 0.96
CA SER A 365 -0.23 -5.44 1.32
C SER A 365 0.05 -6.61 0.38
N TYR A 366 -0.94 -7.48 0.14
CA TYR A 366 -0.73 -8.60 -0.79
C TYR A 366 -0.48 -8.15 -2.22
N ARG A 367 -1.21 -7.13 -2.70
CA ARG A 367 -0.94 -6.57 -4.03
C ARG A 367 0.51 -6.10 -4.14
N SER A 368 1.04 -5.41 -3.12
CA SER A 368 2.44 -4.97 -3.08
C SER A 368 3.42 -6.15 -3.07
N LEU A 369 3.19 -7.17 -2.24
CA LEU A 369 4.02 -8.39 -2.18
C LEU A 369 4.03 -9.12 -3.53
N ILE A 370 2.87 -9.24 -4.18
CA ILE A 370 2.75 -9.89 -5.49
C ILE A 370 3.51 -9.10 -6.56
N ILE A 371 3.36 -7.78 -6.59
CA ILE A 371 4.07 -6.93 -7.55
C ILE A 371 5.58 -7.06 -7.37
N GLU A 372 6.06 -7.09 -6.12
CA GLU A 372 7.48 -7.30 -5.83
C GLU A 372 7.97 -8.68 -6.28
N ARG A 373 7.22 -9.76 -6.02
CA ARG A 373 7.56 -11.11 -6.50
C ARG A 373 7.58 -11.20 -8.03
N LEU A 374 6.63 -10.57 -8.71
CA LEU A 374 6.52 -10.63 -10.17
C LEU A 374 7.52 -9.73 -10.90
N THR A 375 7.86 -8.57 -10.32
CA THR A 375 8.56 -7.48 -11.04
C THR A 375 9.76 -6.91 -10.30
N GLY A 376 10.11 -7.40 -9.11
CA GLY A 376 11.15 -6.84 -8.25
C GLY A 376 12.51 -6.70 -8.94
N ASP A 377 12.94 -7.70 -9.70
CA ASP A 377 14.19 -7.63 -10.47
C ASP A 377 14.17 -6.58 -11.59
N GLN A 378 13.02 -6.39 -12.23
CA GLN A 378 12.85 -5.35 -13.24
C GLN A 378 12.85 -3.98 -12.58
N THR A 379 12.12 -3.83 -11.48
CA THR A 379 12.07 -2.63 -10.65
C THR A 379 13.46 -2.22 -10.18
N ARG A 380 14.25 -3.12 -9.61
CA ARG A 380 15.64 -2.87 -9.21
C ARG A 380 16.51 -2.41 -10.38
N ARG A 381 16.41 -3.08 -11.53
CA ARG A 381 17.17 -2.71 -12.75
C ARG A 381 16.78 -1.34 -13.30
N TYR A 382 15.49 -1.00 -13.32
CA TYR A 382 15.02 0.33 -13.75
C TYR A 382 15.44 1.41 -12.76
N MET A 383 15.34 1.15 -11.45
CA MET A 383 15.79 2.06 -10.40
C MET A 383 17.29 2.33 -10.49
N ALA A 384 18.13 1.30 -10.68
CA ALA A 384 19.58 1.47 -10.82
C ALA A 384 19.93 2.36 -12.02
N ARG A 385 19.28 2.14 -13.18
CA ARG A 385 19.45 3.00 -14.36
C ARG A 385 18.95 4.42 -14.14
N ALA A 386 17.80 4.59 -13.49
CA ALA A 386 17.26 5.90 -13.17
C ALA A 386 18.25 6.70 -12.30
N ASN A 387 18.80 6.06 -11.26
CA ASN A 387 19.79 6.67 -10.37
C ASN A 387 21.09 7.03 -11.11
N GLU A 388 21.53 6.20 -12.06
CA GLU A 388 22.71 6.51 -12.88
C GLU A 388 22.47 7.72 -13.81
N PHE A 389 21.29 7.80 -14.41
CA PHE A 389 20.89 8.97 -15.18
C PHE A 389 20.76 10.23 -14.32
N MET A 390 20.32 10.10 -13.06
CA MET A 390 20.32 11.22 -12.11
C MET A 390 21.74 11.73 -11.84
N LYS A 391 22.70 10.84 -11.56
CA LYS A 391 24.11 11.19 -11.32
C LYS A 391 24.73 11.90 -12.52
N THR A 392 24.43 11.44 -13.72
CA THR A 392 24.94 12.01 -14.98
C THR A 392 24.13 13.23 -15.48
N ARG A 393 23.18 13.75 -14.68
CA ARG A 393 22.29 14.88 -15.01
C ARG A 393 21.43 14.65 -16.27
N ARG A 394 21.22 13.40 -16.65
CA ARG A 394 20.39 12.93 -17.77
C ARG A 394 18.93 12.79 -17.33
N TYR A 395 18.33 13.90 -16.92
CA TYR A 395 17.05 13.89 -16.21
C TYR A 395 15.87 13.35 -17.04
N LEU A 396 15.87 13.58 -18.36
CA LEU A 396 14.82 13.05 -19.24
C LEU A 396 14.81 11.51 -19.20
N GLN A 397 15.99 10.89 -19.30
CA GLN A 397 16.14 9.44 -19.21
C GLN A 397 15.82 8.93 -17.81
N ALA A 398 16.26 9.63 -16.76
CA ALA A 398 15.93 9.27 -15.37
C ALA A 398 14.42 9.23 -15.13
N ARG A 399 13.67 10.26 -15.55
CA ARG A 399 12.20 10.30 -15.46
C ARG A 399 11.55 9.15 -16.21
N ALA A 400 12.05 8.83 -17.41
CA ALA A 400 11.53 7.72 -18.21
C ALA A 400 11.67 6.38 -17.47
N GLU A 401 12.83 6.13 -16.85
CA GLU A 401 13.08 4.91 -16.06
C GLU A 401 12.23 4.88 -14.78
N TYR A 402 12.12 5.97 -14.02
CA TYR A 402 11.21 6.03 -12.88
C TYR A 402 9.75 5.79 -13.28
N ALA A 403 9.31 6.33 -14.42
CA ALA A 403 7.98 6.07 -14.95
C ALA A 403 7.78 4.59 -15.34
N ARG A 404 8.84 3.86 -15.76
CA ARG A 404 8.75 2.41 -15.98
C ARG A 404 8.48 1.67 -14.68
N VAL A 405 9.20 2.05 -13.60
CA VAL A 405 8.97 1.48 -12.26
C VAL A 405 7.53 1.70 -11.81
N LEU A 406 7.01 2.93 -11.94
CA LEU A 406 5.65 3.26 -11.51
C LEU A 406 4.54 2.60 -12.34
N ARG A 407 4.83 2.15 -13.57
CA ARG A 407 3.89 1.32 -14.33
C ARG A 407 3.81 -0.11 -13.81
N LEU A 408 4.88 -0.63 -13.22
CA LEU A 408 4.93 -1.96 -12.63
C LEU A 408 4.40 -1.94 -11.19
N ASN A 409 4.88 -0.97 -10.40
CA ASN A 409 4.49 -0.74 -9.03
C ASN A 409 4.12 0.75 -8.82
N PRO A 410 2.84 1.11 -8.96
CA PRO A 410 2.38 2.49 -8.79
C PRO A 410 2.69 3.08 -7.41
N ASP A 411 2.80 2.23 -6.39
CA ASP A 411 3.02 2.65 -5.01
C ASP A 411 4.50 2.73 -4.62
N TYR A 412 5.42 2.41 -5.53
CA TYR A 412 6.86 2.42 -5.24
C TYR A 412 7.36 3.84 -4.91
N GLU A 413 7.57 4.12 -3.62
CA GLU A 413 7.83 5.46 -3.09
C GLU A 413 9.11 6.07 -3.65
N GLY A 414 10.20 5.29 -3.71
CA GLY A 414 11.49 5.75 -4.23
C GLY A 414 11.43 6.26 -5.67
N ALA A 415 10.59 5.65 -6.51
CA ALA A 415 10.40 6.05 -7.90
C ALA A 415 9.48 7.26 -8.02
N ARG A 416 8.47 7.41 -7.15
CA ARG A 416 7.65 8.63 -7.07
C ARG A 416 8.51 9.84 -6.69
N LYS A 417 9.31 9.71 -5.62
CA LYS A 417 10.23 10.76 -5.18
C LYS A 417 11.27 11.07 -6.27
N GLY A 418 11.92 10.05 -6.81
CA GLY A 418 12.90 10.21 -7.89
C GLY A 418 12.33 10.86 -9.15
N LEU A 419 11.11 10.49 -9.57
CA LEU A 419 10.42 11.11 -10.70
C LEU A 419 10.13 12.59 -10.44
N ALA A 420 9.65 12.93 -9.24
CA ALA A 420 9.38 14.31 -8.86
C ALA A 420 10.67 15.16 -8.88
N GLU A 421 11.75 14.65 -8.29
CA GLU A 421 13.04 15.32 -8.27
C GLU A 421 13.63 15.48 -9.69
N ALA A 422 13.64 14.41 -10.48
CA ALA A 422 14.13 14.44 -11.86
C ALA A 422 13.31 15.41 -12.73
N SER A 423 11.99 15.51 -12.51
CA SER A 423 11.13 16.48 -13.19
C SER A 423 11.48 17.91 -12.80
N ARG A 424 11.70 18.18 -11.51
CA ARG A 424 12.16 19.49 -11.04
C ARG A 424 13.48 19.90 -11.71
N LEU A 425 14.49 19.02 -11.65
CA LEU A 425 15.82 19.30 -12.19
C LEU A 425 15.81 19.47 -13.72
N GLN A 426 15.02 18.66 -14.44
CA GLN A 426 14.87 18.84 -15.90
C GLN A 426 14.21 20.19 -16.23
N SER A 427 13.17 20.57 -15.47
CA SER A 427 12.50 21.86 -15.63
C SER A 427 13.47 23.02 -15.40
N GLU A 428 14.35 22.93 -14.40
CA GLU A 428 15.39 23.93 -14.15
C GLU A 428 16.42 24.02 -15.28
N LEU A 429 16.82 22.89 -15.86
CA LEU A 429 17.73 22.84 -17.00
C LEU A 429 17.13 23.56 -18.22
N GLU A 430 15.87 23.28 -18.54
CA GLU A 430 15.12 23.97 -19.61
C GLU A 430 14.96 25.48 -19.31
N THR A 431 14.68 25.84 -18.06
CA THR A 431 14.63 27.26 -17.63
C THR A 431 15.96 27.97 -17.90
N ASN A 432 17.09 27.31 -17.63
CA ASN A 432 18.41 27.88 -17.88
C ASN A 432 18.70 28.04 -19.38
N GLN A 433 18.30 27.05 -20.19
CA GLN A 433 18.39 27.12 -21.65
C GLN A 433 17.53 28.25 -22.21
N ALA A 434 16.31 28.41 -21.70
CA ALA A 434 15.41 29.50 -22.08
C ALA A 434 16.02 30.87 -21.80
N ARG A 435 16.67 31.05 -20.64
CA ARG A 435 17.42 32.28 -20.32
C ARG A 435 18.56 32.55 -21.28
N ALA A 436 19.36 31.52 -21.61
CA ALA A 436 20.46 31.65 -22.57
C ALA A 436 19.94 32.07 -23.96
N LEU A 437 18.84 31.47 -24.42
CA LEU A 437 18.18 31.82 -25.68
C LEU A 437 17.63 33.25 -25.67
N SER A 438 17.05 33.67 -24.54
CA SER A 438 16.56 35.04 -24.36
C SER A 438 17.70 36.06 -24.43
N GLY A 439 18.82 35.79 -23.75
CA GLY A 439 20.02 36.63 -23.80
C GLY A 439 20.67 36.69 -25.19
N ALA A 440 20.52 35.62 -25.98
CA ALA A 440 20.98 35.57 -27.37
C ALA A 440 20.00 36.23 -28.38
N GLY A 441 18.94 36.90 -27.91
CA GLY A 441 17.97 37.57 -28.78
C GLY A 441 17.06 36.60 -29.57
N LYS A 442 16.84 35.38 -29.06
CA LYS A 442 15.98 34.36 -29.67
C LYS A 442 14.69 34.15 -28.85
N PRO A 443 13.78 35.15 -28.81
CA PRO A 443 12.65 35.16 -27.86
C PRO A 443 11.67 34.00 -28.05
N PHE A 444 11.34 33.62 -29.29
CA PHE A 444 10.39 32.53 -29.54
C PHE A 444 10.93 31.17 -29.10
N ALA A 445 12.23 30.92 -29.29
CA ALA A 445 12.89 29.71 -28.82
C ALA A 445 12.93 29.67 -27.28
N ALA A 446 13.23 30.81 -26.65
CA ALA A 446 13.19 30.95 -25.19
C ALA A 446 11.79 30.68 -24.63
N ILE A 447 10.73 31.26 -25.24
CA ILE A 447 9.35 31.03 -24.84
C ILE A 447 8.99 29.53 -24.92
N ARG A 448 9.35 28.84 -26.02
CA ARG A 448 9.11 27.39 -26.15
C ARG A 448 9.82 26.58 -25.05
N SER A 449 11.06 26.93 -24.71
CA SER A 449 11.82 26.23 -23.66
C SER A 449 11.24 26.50 -22.26
N TYR A 450 10.78 27.71 -21.95
CA TYR A 450 10.02 27.96 -20.71
C TYR A 450 8.69 27.18 -20.65
N ILE A 451 7.96 27.09 -21.78
CA ILE A 451 6.73 26.28 -21.84
C ILE A 451 7.06 24.80 -21.60
N SER A 452 8.15 24.29 -22.20
CA SER A 452 8.66 22.94 -21.95
C SER A 452 8.96 22.73 -20.47
N ALA A 453 9.71 23.64 -19.85
CA ALA A 453 10.01 23.61 -18.42
C ALA A 453 8.75 23.51 -17.55
N LEU A 454 7.73 24.32 -17.85
CA LEU A 454 6.45 24.34 -17.11
C LEU A 454 5.59 23.11 -17.40
N SER A 455 5.68 22.51 -18.58
CA SER A 455 5.00 21.25 -18.88
C SER A 455 5.59 20.07 -18.10
N ILE A 456 6.90 20.11 -17.84
CA ILE A 456 7.64 19.09 -17.09
C ILE A 456 7.37 19.22 -15.59
N TRP A 457 7.44 20.44 -15.07
CA TRP A 457 7.20 20.73 -13.66
C TRP A 457 6.37 22.02 -13.52
N PRO A 458 5.03 21.91 -13.46
CA PRO A 458 4.13 23.07 -13.43
C PRO A 458 4.35 24.01 -12.24
N GLN A 459 4.95 23.51 -11.15
CA GLN A 459 5.23 24.28 -9.93
C GLN A 459 6.49 25.15 -10.05
N ASN A 460 7.20 25.14 -11.18
CA ASN A 460 8.38 25.99 -11.40
C ASN A 460 8.00 27.49 -11.44
N GLY A 461 8.03 28.13 -10.27
CA GLY A 461 7.67 29.55 -10.12
C GLY A 461 8.60 30.49 -10.90
N ARG A 462 9.88 30.14 -10.99
CA ARG A 462 10.88 30.93 -11.73
C ARG A 462 10.58 30.94 -13.23
N ALA A 463 10.41 29.78 -13.85
CA ALA A 463 10.09 29.68 -15.27
C ALA A 463 8.81 30.44 -15.61
N ARG A 464 7.80 30.37 -14.72
CA ARG A 464 6.54 31.09 -14.88
C ARG A 464 6.73 32.61 -14.90
N ALA A 465 7.47 33.13 -13.93
CA ALA A 465 7.74 34.57 -13.81
C ALA A 465 8.59 35.09 -14.99
N GLU A 466 9.67 34.37 -15.33
CA GLU A 466 10.56 34.75 -16.43
C GLU A 466 9.86 34.68 -17.80
N LEU A 467 9.01 33.66 -18.03
CA LEU A 467 8.16 33.58 -19.22
C LEU A 467 7.18 34.75 -19.31
N ALA A 468 6.51 35.09 -18.21
CA ALA A 468 5.57 36.20 -18.18
C ALA A 468 6.26 37.53 -18.51
N ASN A 469 7.45 37.77 -17.96
CA ASN A 469 8.26 38.94 -18.26
C ASN A 469 8.65 38.99 -19.75
N LEU A 470 9.18 37.89 -20.29
CA LEU A 470 9.58 37.83 -21.70
C LEU A 470 8.39 38.06 -22.64
N ARG A 471 7.22 37.46 -22.35
CA ARG A 471 5.98 37.72 -23.11
C ARG A 471 5.56 39.19 -23.02
N GLY A 472 5.68 39.81 -21.85
CA GLY A 472 5.40 41.24 -21.68
C GLY A 472 6.29 42.12 -22.56
N GLN A 473 7.59 41.83 -22.61
CA GLN A 473 8.56 42.54 -23.45
C GLN A 473 8.26 42.39 -24.95
N GLU A 474 7.98 41.16 -25.40
CA GLU A 474 7.72 40.87 -26.81
C GLU A 474 6.30 41.30 -27.26
N SER A 475 5.39 41.59 -26.32
CA SER A 475 4.02 42.02 -26.64
C SER A 475 3.98 43.31 -27.46
N ALA A 476 4.92 44.24 -27.22
CA ALA A 476 5.02 45.48 -27.99
C ALA A 476 5.39 45.26 -29.47
N ARG A 477 5.99 44.10 -29.80
CA ARG A 477 6.41 43.75 -31.17
C ARG A 477 5.37 42.94 -31.94
N ILE A 478 4.26 42.55 -31.30
CA ILE A 478 3.17 41.81 -31.92
C ILE A 478 2.70 42.43 -33.25
N PRO A 479 2.48 43.76 -33.37
CA PRO A 479 2.05 44.35 -34.64
C PRO A 479 3.04 44.09 -35.78
N ALA A 480 4.35 44.17 -35.52
CA ALA A 480 5.37 43.88 -36.52
C ALA A 480 5.36 42.39 -36.92
N TYR A 481 5.26 41.48 -35.95
CA TYR A 481 5.14 40.04 -36.21
C TYR A 481 3.89 39.68 -37.01
N MET A 482 2.77 40.35 -36.73
CA MET A 482 1.53 40.21 -37.49
C MET A 482 1.71 40.68 -38.93
N GLN A 483 2.32 41.85 -39.14
CA GLN A 483 2.58 42.37 -40.48
C GLN A 483 3.49 41.44 -41.30
N ASP A 484 4.52 40.86 -40.70
CA ASP A 484 5.38 39.87 -41.36
C ASP A 484 4.59 38.61 -41.74
N GLY A 485 3.75 38.09 -40.84
CA GLY A 485 2.88 36.93 -41.15
C GLY A 485 1.90 37.21 -42.28
N LEU A 486 1.28 38.39 -42.29
CA LEU A 486 0.37 38.83 -43.37
C LEU A 486 1.09 38.98 -44.71
N ARG A 487 2.34 39.48 -44.70
CA ARG A 487 3.17 39.57 -45.90
C ARG A 487 3.41 38.19 -46.50
N GLU A 488 3.87 37.23 -45.71
CA GLU A 488 4.09 35.86 -46.19
C GLU A 488 2.80 35.19 -46.66
N TYR A 489 1.69 35.43 -45.96
CA TYR A 489 0.38 34.94 -46.37
C TYR A 489 -0.03 35.48 -47.74
N ASN A 490 0.13 36.78 -47.98
CA ASN A 490 -0.20 37.43 -49.26
C ASN A 490 0.73 36.98 -50.40
N LEU A 491 2.00 36.71 -50.10
CA LEU A 491 2.96 36.09 -51.02
C LEU A 491 2.68 34.60 -51.29
N ARG A 492 1.66 34.02 -50.64
CA ARG A 492 1.30 32.59 -50.71
C ARG A 492 2.37 31.66 -50.15
N ASN A 493 3.31 32.18 -49.36
CA ASN A 493 4.32 31.43 -48.62
C ASN A 493 3.70 30.87 -47.33
N TYR A 494 2.70 30.00 -47.46
CA TYR A 494 1.84 29.61 -46.33
C TYR A 494 2.60 28.91 -45.19
N GLU A 495 3.69 28.19 -45.47
CA GLU A 495 4.54 27.57 -44.44
C GLU A 495 5.20 28.63 -43.54
N GLN A 496 5.74 29.69 -44.14
CA GLN A 496 6.36 30.80 -43.42
C GLN A 496 5.30 31.61 -42.67
N ALA A 497 4.16 31.87 -43.30
CA ALA A 497 3.02 32.53 -42.66
C ALA A 497 2.56 31.79 -41.38
N ILE A 498 2.41 30.47 -41.45
CA ILE A 498 2.10 29.61 -40.29
C ILE A 498 3.12 29.82 -39.17
N GLN A 499 4.42 29.78 -39.48
CA GLN A 499 5.47 29.98 -38.50
C GLN A 499 5.40 31.38 -37.85
N ARG A 500 5.14 32.44 -38.63
CA ARG A 500 5.00 33.81 -38.11
C ARG A 500 3.79 33.97 -37.20
N PHE A 501 2.63 33.44 -37.57
CA PHE A 501 1.45 33.50 -36.71
C PHE A 501 1.59 32.64 -35.45
N GLN A 502 2.25 31.48 -35.52
CA GLN A 502 2.60 30.70 -34.33
C GLN A 502 3.49 31.48 -33.36
N ASN A 503 4.45 32.25 -33.88
CA ASN A 503 5.30 33.10 -33.06
C ASN A 503 4.49 34.18 -32.31
N VAL A 504 3.49 34.79 -32.96
CA VAL A 504 2.55 35.70 -32.28
C VAL A 504 1.82 34.99 -31.15
N LEU A 505 1.33 33.77 -31.38
CA LEU A 505 0.60 32.98 -30.38
C LEU A 505 1.49 32.47 -29.24
N LEU A 506 2.80 32.32 -29.45
CA LEU A 506 3.73 32.06 -28.35
C LEU A 506 3.81 33.25 -27.39
N VAL A 507 3.80 34.48 -27.91
CA VAL A 507 3.84 35.71 -27.13
C VAL A 507 2.49 35.97 -26.46
N ASN A 508 1.41 35.94 -27.24
CA ASN A 508 0.03 36.11 -26.76
C ASN A 508 -0.86 34.95 -27.24
N PRO A 509 -1.05 33.91 -26.41
CA PRO A 509 -1.89 32.76 -26.75
C PRO A 509 -3.36 33.10 -27.05
N GLY A 510 -3.86 34.25 -26.59
CA GLY A 510 -5.23 34.72 -26.81
C GLY A 510 -5.41 35.63 -28.03
N HIS A 511 -4.40 35.78 -28.90
CA HIS A 511 -4.47 36.71 -30.03
C HIS A 511 -5.43 36.20 -31.13
N LYS A 512 -6.62 36.79 -31.19
CA LYS A 512 -7.70 36.35 -32.10
C LYS A 512 -7.32 36.39 -33.57
N GLU A 513 -6.72 37.50 -34.01
CA GLU A 513 -6.38 37.69 -35.43
C GLU A 513 -5.31 36.69 -35.92
N ALA A 514 -4.19 36.57 -35.19
CA ALA A 514 -3.17 35.54 -35.44
C ALA A 514 -3.75 34.11 -35.47
N THR A 515 -4.70 33.81 -34.58
CA THR A 515 -5.39 32.50 -34.56
C THR A 515 -6.14 32.25 -35.87
N GLU A 516 -6.88 33.25 -36.35
CA GLU A 516 -7.65 33.14 -37.58
C GLU A 516 -6.76 33.04 -38.81
N TYR A 517 -5.72 33.88 -38.91
CA TYR A 517 -4.79 33.79 -40.04
C TYR A 517 -3.94 32.53 -40.03
N LEU A 518 -3.60 31.97 -38.86
CA LEU A 518 -2.97 30.65 -38.76
C LEU A 518 -3.89 29.58 -39.37
N ARG A 519 -5.17 29.58 -39.00
CA ARG A 519 -6.18 28.65 -39.53
C ARG A 519 -6.32 28.78 -41.05
N LEU A 520 -6.42 30.01 -41.56
CA LEU A 520 -6.51 30.29 -43.00
C LEU A 520 -5.26 29.82 -43.76
N SER A 521 -4.07 30.09 -43.21
CA SER A 521 -2.79 29.68 -43.80
C SER A 521 -2.68 28.16 -43.92
N GLN A 522 -3.08 27.43 -42.88
CA GLN A 522 -3.11 25.96 -42.88
C GLN A 522 -4.06 25.41 -43.94
N GLN A 523 -5.27 25.97 -44.06
CA GLN A 523 -6.23 25.56 -45.09
C GLN A 523 -5.71 25.80 -46.51
N LYS A 524 -5.07 26.95 -46.74
CA LYS A 524 -4.49 27.28 -48.05
C LYS A 524 -3.28 26.41 -48.39
N GLN A 525 -2.41 26.12 -47.42
CA GLN A 525 -1.28 25.21 -47.61
C GLN A 525 -1.75 23.82 -48.04
N GLU A 526 -2.76 23.28 -47.35
CA GLU A 526 -3.34 21.96 -47.65
C GLU A 526 -4.01 21.96 -49.04
N ALA A 527 -4.74 23.02 -49.41
CA ALA A 527 -5.31 23.15 -50.74
C ALA A 527 -4.24 23.18 -51.85
N VAL A 528 -3.11 23.87 -51.62
CA VAL A 528 -1.98 23.89 -52.56
C VAL A 528 -1.34 22.50 -52.68
N ARG A 529 -1.13 21.79 -51.56
CA ARG A 529 -0.59 20.42 -51.56
C ARG A 529 -1.46 19.48 -52.41
N ARG A 530 -2.77 19.48 -52.21
CA ARG A 530 -3.73 18.67 -52.99
C ARG A 530 -3.72 18.99 -54.48
N LEU A 531 -3.56 20.27 -54.85
CA LEU A 531 -3.46 20.67 -56.25
C LEU A 531 -2.17 20.18 -56.92
N LEU A 532 -1.06 20.16 -56.18
CA LEU A 532 0.22 19.64 -56.67
C LEU A 532 0.20 18.11 -56.82
N GLU A 533 -0.44 17.40 -55.91
CA GLU A 533 -0.65 15.94 -56.01
C GLU A 533 -1.51 15.57 -57.21
N ARG A 534 -2.59 16.33 -57.47
CA ARG A 534 -3.44 16.17 -58.67
C ARG A 534 -2.78 16.51 -59.99
N LYS A 535 -1.65 17.23 -59.98
CA LYS A 535 -0.84 17.52 -61.19
C LYS A 535 0.26 16.49 -61.42
N LYS A 536 0.56 15.64 -60.43
CA LYS A 536 1.55 14.56 -60.50
C LYS A 536 0.92 13.21 -60.87
N ASN A 537 -0.36 13.04 -60.59
CA ASN A 537 -1.22 12.00 -61.15
C ASN A 537 -1.85 12.50 -62.45
#